data_AF-A0A1H8M6K3-F1
#
_entry.id   AF-A0A1H8M6K3-F1
#
_cell.length_a   1.000
_cell.length_b   1.000
_cell.length_c   1.000
_cell.angle_alpha   90.00
_cell.angle_beta   90.00
_cell.angle_gamma   90.00
#
_symmetry.space_group_name_H-M   'P 1'
#
loop_
_entity.id
_entity.type
_entity.pdbx_description
1 polymer ?
#
loop_
_entity_poly.entity_id
_entity_poly.type
_entity_poly.pdbx_seq_one_letter_code
_entity_poly.pdbx_strand_id
1 'polypeptide(L)'
;MEAPRLERKLVAILAADVEGYSRHMERDEAATLAALSAHRVIVDDLISSFNGRITGTAGDSVLAEFASVVDAVDCAVKIQDALAVANEALPDEHRLRFRIGINVGDVMVKDGDIFGDGVNIAARLESLAEAGGICISRGVRDHVRKMGRFAFEDLGEQSVKNIDQPIRAFRLRGVDPTTAPAPISPATASPASADHSSSDGPVLRQPASPAEEAEFELTFWESIKDSGNPAEFAAYLERYPAGTFAALAETRRQALLEEAAVPAAEAAAADQEVSAVELAFWDTVKDSANPEMYSAYLERYPEGAFAALAKVRVEELGSPPP
;
A
#
# COMPACT_ATOMS: atom_id res chain seq x y z
N MET A 1 -10.23 -2.29 33.07
CA MET A 1 -10.47 -1.78 31.71
C MET A 1 -11.27 -2.84 30.97
N GLU A 2 -12.54 -2.53 30.71
CA GLU A 2 -13.40 -3.38 29.90
C GLU A 2 -12.89 -3.28 28.45
N ALA A 3 -12.60 -4.43 27.81
CA ALA A 3 -12.14 -4.41 26.43
C ALA A 3 -13.23 -3.76 25.54
N PRO A 4 -12.88 -2.85 24.63
CA PRO A 4 -13.86 -2.23 23.75
C PRO A 4 -14.65 -3.32 23.02
N ARG A 5 -15.97 -3.12 22.89
CA ARG A 5 -16.84 -4.05 22.16
C ARG A 5 -16.40 -4.10 20.70
N LEU A 6 -15.75 -5.19 20.32
CA LEU A 6 -15.43 -5.50 18.93
C LEU A 6 -16.72 -5.81 18.19
N GLU A 7 -17.13 -4.91 17.30
CA GLU A 7 -18.27 -5.14 16.40
C GLU A 7 -17.84 -6.12 15.31
N ARG A 8 -18.65 -7.14 15.05
CA ARG A 8 -18.42 -8.11 13.97
C ARG A 8 -19.47 -7.98 12.91
N LYS A 9 -19.05 -7.99 11.65
CA LYS A 9 -19.95 -7.97 10.49
C LYS A 9 -19.42 -8.84 9.36
N LEU A 10 -20.34 -9.37 8.56
CA LEU A 10 -20.03 -10.05 7.32
C LEU A 10 -20.03 -9.03 6.18
N VAL A 11 -18.91 -8.88 5.48
CA VAL A 11 -18.77 -7.94 4.36
C VAL A 11 -18.03 -8.56 3.19
N ALA A 12 -18.22 -7.99 2.01
CA ALA A 12 -17.31 -8.19 0.89
C ALA A 12 -16.13 -7.24 1.03
N ILE A 13 -14.93 -7.75 0.85
CA ILE A 13 -13.67 -7.06 1.07
C ILE A 13 -12.92 -7.05 -0.26
N LEU A 14 -12.57 -5.86 -0.73
CA LEU A 14 -11.78 -5.63 -1.92
C LEU A 14 -10.41 -5.13 -1.48
N ALA A 15 -9.37 -5.87 -1.83
CA ALA A 15 -7.99 -5.43 -1.74
C ALA A 15 -7.46 -5.15 -3.15
N ALA A 16 -6.80 -4.02 -3.34
CA ALA A 16 -6.16 -3.69 -4.61
C ALA A 16 -4.76 -3.13 -4.37
N ASP A 17 -3.83 -3.41 -5.26
CA ASP A 17 -2.44 -2.97 -5.14
C ASP A 17 -1.79 -2.84 -6.52
N VAL A 18 -0.73 -2.04 -6.65
CA VAL A 18 -0.07 -1.83 -7.94
C VAL A 18 1.00 -2.90 -8.19
N GLU A 19 1.01 -3.46 -9.39
CA GLU A 19 2.07 -4.37 -9.77
C GLU A 19 3.42 -3.66 -9.90
N GLY A 20 4.39 -4.11 -9.11
CA GLY A 20 5.77 -3.68 -9.26
C GLY A 20 6.00 -2.22 -8.88
N TYR A 21 5.18 -1.67 -7.97
CA TYR A 21 5.24 -0.27 -7.55
C TYR A 21 6.65 0.21 -7.19
N SER A 22 7.42 -0.57 -6.41
CA SER A 22 8.80 -0.23 -6.07
C SER A 22 9.70 0.00 -7.29
N ARG A 23 9.54 -0.81 -8.35
CA ARG A 23 10.29 -0.64 -9.61
C ARG A 23 9.89 0.62 -10.36
N HIS A 24 8.61 1.00 -10.31
CA HIS A 24 8.14 2.25 -10.92
C HIS A 24 8.72 3.46 -10.17
N MET A 25 8.70 3.42 -8.83
CA MET A 25 9.30 4.46 -7.97
C MET A 25 10.80 4.62 -8.20
N GLU A 26 11.56 3.52 -8.31
CA GLU A 26 13.01 3.57 -8.59
C GLU A 26 13.33 4.18 -9.96
N ARG A 27 12.43 4.02 -10.94
CA ARG A 27 12.65 4.50 -12.31
C ARG A 27 12.32 5.98 -12.46
N ASP A 28 11.14 6.38 -11.99
CA ASP A 28 10.65 7.75 -12.07
C ASP A 28 9.59 7.98 -10.98
N GLU A 29 10.04 8.48 -9.83
CA GLU A 29 9.19 8.77 -8.69
C GLU A 29 8.08 9.77 -9.02
N ALA A 30 8.41 10.87 -9.70
CA ALA A 30 7.47 11.95 -9.97
C ALA A 30 6.34 11.50 -10.91
N ALA A 31 6.70 10.81 -12.01
CA ALA A 31 5.71 10.27 -12.94
C ALA A 31 4.85 9.17 -12.30
N THR A 32 5.46 8.32 -11.46
CA THR A 32 4.77 7.22 -10.76
C THR A 32 3.75 7.76 -9.76
N LEU A 33 4.13 8.75 -8.95
CA LEU A 33 3.23 9.38 -8.00
C LEU A 33 2.08 10.11 -8.72
N ALA A 34 2.37 10.83 -9.80
CA ALA A 34 1.33 11.50 -10.60
C ALA A 34 0.33 10.49 -11.21
N ALA A 35 0.83 9.40 -11.79
CA ALA A 35 -0.02 8.33 -12.33
C ALA A 35 -0.83 7.66 -11.21
N LEU A 36 -0.21 7.35 -10.07
CA LEU A 36 -0.90 6.76 -8.93
C LEU A 36 -2.01 7.68 -8.41
N SER A 37 -1.74 8.98 -8.24
CA SER A 37 -2.76 9.94 -7.81
C SER A 37 -3.94 10.03 -8.79
N ALA A 38 -3.68 10.06 -10.10
CA ALA A 38 -4.74 10.06 -11.11
C ALA A 38 -5.58 8.76 -11.06
N HIS A 39 -4.92 7.61 -10.94
CA HIS A 39 -5.60 6.32 -10.84
C HIS A 39 -6.39 6.20 -9.52
N ARG A 40 -5.89 6.76 -8.42
CA ARG A 40 -6.60 6.79 -7.13
C ARG A 40 -7.91 7.56 -7.17
N VAL A 41 -7.94 8.71 -7.86
CA VAL A 41 -9.21 9.44 -8.07
C VAL A 41 -10.24 8.52 -8.72
N ILE A 42 -9.86 7.78 -9.76
CA ILE A 42 -10.76 6.84 -10.46
C ILE A 42 -11.22 5.72 -9.52
N VAL A 43 -10.28 5.10 -8.79
CA VAL A 43 -10.56 3.97 -7.88
C VAL A 43 -11.48 4.40 -6.75
N ASP A 44 -11.18 5.51 -6.08
CA ASP A 44 -11.92 5.97 -4.91
C ASP A 44 -13.33 6.45 -5.27
N ASP A 45 -13.48 7.11 -6.44
CA ASP A 45 -14.78 7.51 -6.99
C ASP A 45 -15.65 6.30 -7.33
N LEU A 46 -15.07 5.26 -7.96
CA LEU A 46 -15.78 4.03 -8.29
C LEU A 46 -16.17 3.27 -7.02
N ILE A 47 -15.28 3.11 -6.04
CA ILE A 47 -15.61 2.47 -4.76
C ILE A 47 -16.82 3.16 -4.12
N SER A 48 -16.80 4.49 -4.05
CA SER A 48 -17.90 5.27 -3.49
C SER A 48 -19.20 5.13 -4.29
N SER A 49 -19.11 5.17 -5.63
CA SER A 49 -20.27 5.04 -6.53
C SER A 49 -20.95 3.68 -6.48
N PHE A 50 -20.21 2.63 -6.09
CA PHE A 50 -20.71 1.28 -5.87
C PHE A 50 -21.02 0.99 -4.39
N ASN A 51 -21.31 2.02 -3.58
CA ASN A 51 -21.65 1.91 -2.16
C ASN A 51 -20.57 1.22 -1.30
N GLY A 52 -19.31 1.26 -1.75
CA GLY A 52 -18.16 0.81 -0.99
C GLY A 52 -17.67 1.86 -0.02
N ARG A 53 -16.95 1.43 1.01
CA ARG A 53 -16.25 2.30 1.95
C ARG A 53 -14.78 1.91 1.96
N ILE A 54 -13.89 2.89 1.78
CA ILE A 54 -12.46 2.69 1.97
C ILE A 54 -12.18 2.64 3.48
N THR A 55 -11.52 1.58 3.92
CA THR A 55 -11.22 1.29 5.33
C THR A 55 -9.73 1.27 5.61
N GLY A 56 -8.92 1.68 4.64
CA GLY A 56 -7.47 1.69 4.76
C GLY A 56 -6.81 1.92 3.41
N THR A 57 -5.79 2.77 3.41
CA THR A 57 -4.90 2.99 2.28
C THR A 57 -3.47 3.04 2.79
N ALA A 58 -2.59 2.18 2.28
CA ALA A 58 -1.18 2.20 2.61
C ALA A 58 -0.37 2.23 1.32
N GLY A 59 0.23 3.40 1.00
CA GLY A 59 0.95 3.60 -0.25
C GLY A 59 0.04 3.40 -1.47
N ASP A 60 0.39 2.45 -2.32
CA ASP A 60 -0.34 2.07 -3.52
C ASP A 60 -1.52 1.11 -3.26
N SER A 61 -1.61 0.54 -2.06
CA SER A 61 -2.64 -0.41 -1.69
C SER A 61 -3.97 0.23 -1.24
N VAL A 62 -5.08 -0.35 -1.68
CA VAL A 62 -6.45 0.07 -1.37
C VAL A 62 -7.15 -1.08 -0.66
N LEU A 63 -7.78 -0.80 0.48
CA LEU A 63 -8.69 -1.73 1.14
C LEU A 63 -10.08 -1.09 1.27
N ALA A 64 -11.09 -1.78 0.73
CA ALA A 64 -12.46 -1.33 0.79
C ALA A 64 -13.42 -2.45 1.20
N GLU A 65 -14.49 -2.06 1.87
CA GLU A 65 -15.59 -2.94 2.22
C GLU A 65 -16.87 -2.59 1.45
N PHE A 66 -17.67 -3.62 1.19
CA PHE A 66 -18.98 -3.51 0.55
C PHE A 66 -19.98 -4.35 1.32
N ALA A 67 -21.20 -3.84 1.47
CA ALA A 67 -22.33 -4.60 2.01
C ALA A 67 -22.85 -5.66 0.99
N SER A 68 -22.53 -5.49 -0.29
CA SER A 68 -22.95 -6.35 -1.40
C SER A 68 -21.74 -6.95 -2.11
N VAL A 69 -21.73 -8.29 -2.22
CA VAL A 69 -20.72 -9.02 -3.01
C VAL A 69 -20.79 -8.65 -4.50
N VAL A 70 -21.99 -8.35 -4.98
CA VAL A 70 -22.24 -8.01 -6.38
C VAL A 70 -21.62 -6.66 -6.70
N ASP A 71 -21.85 -5.67 -5.82
CA ASP A 71 -21.34 -4.31 -5.97
C ASP A 71 -19.81 -4.32 -5.94
N ALA A 72 -19.19 -5.11 -5.04
CA ALA A 72 -17.74 -5.27 -5.00
C ALA A 72 -17.16 -5.81 -6.31
N VAL A 73 -17.83 -6.82 -6.91
CA VAL A 73 -17.37 -7.43 -8.18
C VAL A 73 -17.59 -6.50 -9.37
N ASP A 74 -18.77 -5.87 -9.48
CA ASP A 74 -19.06 -4.91 -10.56
C ASP A 74 -18.13 -3.67 -10.45
N CYS A 75 -17.85 -3.20 -9.23
CA CYS A 75 -16.88 -2.15 -8.95
C CYS A 75 -15.47 -2.54 -9.41
N ALA A 76 -14.99 -3.72 -9.02
CA ALA A 76 -13.66 -4.19 -9.42
C ALA A 76 -13.50 -4.31 -10.95
N VAL A 77 -14.53 -4.80 -11.65
CA VAL A 77 -14.53 -4.86 -13.11
C VAL A 77 -14.45 -3.45 -13.71
N LYS A 78 -15.26 -2.51 -13.18
CA LYS A 78 -15.23 -1.12 -13.65
C LYS A 78 -13.92 -0.40 -13.36
N ILE A 79 -13.29 -0.70 -12.23
CA ILE A 79 -11.95 -0.21 -11.92
C ILE A 79 -10.96 -0.70 -12.98
N GLN A 80 -10.93 -2.01 -13.28
CA GLN A 80 -10.00 -2.52 -14.29
C GLN A 80 -10.25 -1.92 -15.68
N ASP A 81 -11.52 -1.79 -16.09
CA ASP A 81 -11.88 -1.15 -17.37
C ASP A 81 -11.40 0.31 -17.43
N ALA A 82 -11.68 1.10 -16.39
CA ALA A 82 -11.34 2.52 -16.35
C ALA A 82 -9.83 2.76 -16.28
N LEU A 83 -9.11 1.95 -15.49
CA LEU A 83 -7.65 2.00 -15.40
C LEU A 83 -6.98 1.55 -16.70
N ALA A 84 -7.56 0.59 -17.42
CA ALA A 84 -7.05 0.20 -18.75
C ALA A 84 -7.10 1.39 -19.71
N VAL A 85 -8.23 2.10 -19.78
CA VAL A 85 -8.38 3.31 -20.60
C VAL A 85 -7.42 4.43 -20.17
N ALA A 86 -7.31 4.69 -18.86
CA ALA A 86 -6.39 5.71 -18.35
C ALA A 86 -4.93 5.39 -18.69
N ASN A 87 -4.55 4.10 -18.66
CA ASN A 87 -3.22 3.64 -19.02
C ASN A 87 -2.90 3.77 -20.52
N GLU A 88 -3.89 3.79 -21.42
CA GLU A 88 -3.64 3.97 -22.86
C GLU A 88 -2.99 5.31 -23.19
N ALA A 89 -3.29 6.35 -22.40
CA ALA A 89 -2.69 7.67 -22.53
C ALA A 89 -1.24 7.76 -22.01
N LEU A 90 -0.76 6.72 -21.33
CA LEU A 90 0.57 6.67 -20.74
C LEU A 90 1.52 5.79 -21.57
N PRO A 91 2.83 6.14 -21.63
CA PRO A 91 3.86 5.23 -22.13
C PRO A 91 3.87 3.92 -21.34
N ASP A 92 4.18 2.81 -22.00
CA ASP A 92 4.14 1.45 -21.42
C ASP A 92 4.85 1.35 -20.06
N GLU A 93 5.98 2.05 -19.90
CA GLU A 93 6.80 2.06 -18.67
C GLU A 93 6.19 2.80 -17.48
N HIS A 94 5.18 3.64 -17.70
CA HIS A 94 4.46 4.37 -16.66
C HIS A 94 3.03 3.83 -16.43
N ARG A 95 2.64 2.77 -17.15
CA ARG A 95 1.32 2.16 -16.96
C ARG A 95 1.27 1.41 -15.64
N LEU A 96 0.52 1.94 -14.69
CA LEU A 96 0.28 1.30 -13.40
C LEU A 96 -0.89 0.33 -13.52
N ARG A 97 -0.62 -0.96 -13.33
CA ARG A 97 -1.62 -2.01 -13.42
C ARG A 97 -1.96 -2.50 -12.02
N PHE A 98 -3.22 -2.33 -11.65
CA PHE A 98 -3.72 -2.81 -10.37
C PHE A 98 -4.04 -4.30 -10.43
N ARG A 99 -3.71 -5.01 -9.37
CA ARG A 99 -4.23 -6.34 -9.07
C ARG A 99 -5.37 -6.17 -8.08
N ILE A 100 -6.41 -6.99 -8.19
CA ILE A 100 -7.56 -6.93 -7.28
C ILE A 100 -7.90 -8.31 -6.72
N GLY A 101 -8.11 -8.38 -5.41
CA GLY A 101 -8.55 -9.54 -4.67
C GLY A 101 -9.89 -9.27 -3.99
N ILE A 102 -10.86 -10.18 -4.13
CA ILE A 102 -12.17 -10.05 -3.48
C ILE A 102 -12.51 -11.28 -2.64
N ASN A 103 -12.82 -11.05 -1.37
CA ASN A 103 -13.30 -12.07 -0.46
C ASN A 103 -14.63 -11.65 0.20
N VAL A 104 -15.40 -12.61 0.68
CA VAL A 104 -16.52 -12.36 1.60
C VAL A 104 -16.23 -13.10 2.89
N GLY A 105 -16.33 -12.41 4.02
CA GLY A 105 -15.96 -12.98 5.31
C GLY A 105 -16.30 -12.09 6.49
N ASP A 106 -16.25 -12.69 7.68
CA ASP A 106 -16.46 -11.96 8.93
C ASP A 106 -15.23 -11.11 9.24
N VAL A 107 -15.48 -9.85 9.58
CA VAL A 107 -14.46 -8.89 10.01
C VAL A 107 -14.84 -8.27 11.34
N MET A 108 -13.82 -7.83 12.08
CA MET A 108 -13.95 -7.00 13.26
C MET A 108 -13.75 -5.54 12.87
N VAL A 109 -14.68 -4.69 13.28
CA VAL A 109 -14.60 -3.24 13.05
C VAL A 109 -14.05 -2.57 14.29
N LYS A 110 -13.05 -1.70 14.10
CA LYS A 110 -12.49 -0.88 15.16
C LYS A 110 -12.06 0.46 14.57
N ASP A 111 -12.56 1.56 15.14
CA ASP A 111 -12.19 2.93 14.76
C ASP A 111 -12.40 3.26 13.26
N GLY A 112 -13.35 2.57 12.60
CA GLY A 112 -13.63 2.73 11.16
C GLY A 112 -12.89 1.75 10.24
N ASP A 113 -11.87 1.06 10.77
CA ASP A 113 -11.07 0.07 10.05
C ASP A 113 -11.62 -1.35 10.24
N ILE A 114 -11.25 -2.26 9.33
CA ILE A 114 -11.61 -3.67 9.38
C ILE A 114 -10.39 -4.58 9.60
N PHE A 115 -10.58 -5.60 10.42
CA PHE A 115 -9.54 -6.55 10.79
C PHE A 115 -10.05 -7.99 10.78
N GLY A 116 -9.13 -8.93 10.61
CA GLY A 116 -9.39 -10.37 10.71
C GLY A 116 -8.99 -11.13 9.46
N ASP A 117 -9.23 -12.44 9.49
CA ASP A 117 -8.80 -13.34 8.43
C ASP A 117 -9.39 -12.96 7.07
N GLY A 118 -10.63 -12.46 7.05
CA GLY A 118 -11.28 -12.00 5.82
C GLY A 118 -10.44 -11.00 5.01
N VAL A 119 -9.74 -10.09 5.69
CA VAL A 119 -8.85 -9.07 5.10
C VAL A 119 -7.57 -9.73 4.56
N ASN A 120 -6.95 -10.60 5.36
CA ASN A 120 -5.75 -11.34 4.96
C ASN A 120 -6.00 -12.21 3.71
N ILE A 121 -7.19 -12.79 3.61
CA ILE A 121 -7.62 -13.57 2.44
C ILE A 121 -7.76 -12.67 1.22
N ALA A 122 -8.41 -11.52 1.35
CA ALA A 122 -8.58 -10.57 0.24
C ALA A 122 -7.21 -10.11 -0.30
N ALA A 123 -6.29 -9.71 0.60
CA ALA A 123 -4.92 -9.36 0.23
C ALA A 123 -4.18 -10.54 -0.42
N ARG A 124 -4.37 -11.76 0.08
CA ARG A 124 -3.76 -12.95 -0.56
C ARG A 124 -4.31 -13.19 -1.96
N LEU A 125 -5.61 -13.00 -2.19
CA LEU A 125 -6.22 -13.13 -3.51
C LEU A 125 -5.71 -12.04 -4.46
N GLU A 126 -5.54 -10.81 -3.98
CA GLU A 126 -4.93 -9.71 -4.74
C GLU A 126 -3.54 -10.12 -5.24
N SER A 127 -2.69 -10.66 -4.36
CA SER A 127 -1.33 -11.11 -4.73
C SER A 127 -1.29 -12.26 -5.76
N LEU A 128 -2.41 -12.99 -5.91
CA LEU A 128 -2.56 -14.08 -6.89
C LEU A 128 -3.13 -13.60 -8.22
N ALA A 129 -3.67 -12.38 -8.29
CA ALA A 129 -4.15 -11.82 -9.54
C ALA A 129 -2.99 -11.48 -10.48
N GLU A 130 -3.24 -11.58 -11.77
CA GLU A 130 -2.32 -11.04 -12.78
C GLU A 130 -2.45 -9.51 -12.82
N ALA A 131 -1.48 -8.82 -13.41
CA ALA A 131 -1.55 -7.37 -13.60
C ALA A 131 -2.80 -6.98 -14.42
N GLY A 132 -3.67 -6.14 -13.85
CA GLY A 132 -4.98 -5.82 -14.45
C GLY A 132 -6.04 -6.90 -14.26
N GLY A 133 -5.76 -7.91 -13.43
CA GLY A 133 -6.63 -9.05 -13.16
C GLY A 133 -7.43 -8.93 -11.86
N ILE A 134 -8.44 -9.78 -11.73
CA ILE A 134 -9.26 -9.90 -10.53
C ILE A 134 -9.28 -11.36 -10.08
N CYS A 135 -8.95 -11.59 -8.82
CA CYS A 135 -9.03 -12.89 -8.16
C CYS A 135 -10.08 -12.86 -7.04
N ILE A 136 -10.88 -13.92 -6.94
CA ILE A 136 -12.00 -13.99 -5.99
C ILE A 136 -12.00 -15.31 -5.23
N SER A 137 -12.56 -15.30 -4.02
CA SER A 137 -12.78 -16.53 -3.25
C SER A 137 -13.98 -17.34 -3.76
N ARG A 138 -14.06 -18.61 -3.38
CA ARG A 138 -15.25 -19.46 -3.65
C ARG A 138 -16.55 -18.80 -3.18
N GLY A 139 -16.53 -18.16 -2.01
CA GLY A 139 -17.70 -17.49 -1.44
C GLY A 139 -18.23 -16.41 -2.37
N VAL A 140 -17.34 -15.56 -2.90
CA VAL A 140 -17.70 -14.51 -3.86
C VAL A 140 -18.25 -15.11 -5.15
N ARG A 141 -17.51 -16.06 -5.74
CA ARG A 141 -17.92 -16.76 -6.98
C ARG A 141 -19.33 -17.33 -6.87
N ASP A 142 -19.66 -17.95 -5.74
CA ASP A 142 -20.95 -18.62 -5.55
C ASP A 142 -22.14 -17.66 -5.51
N HIS A 143 -21.92 -16.41 -5.08
CA HIS A 143 -22.93 -15.35 -5.13
C HIS A 143 -23.14 -14.81 -6.55
N VAL A 144 -22.07 -14.63 -7.33
CA VAL A 144 -22.15 -14.00 -8.66
C VAL A 144 -22.33 -14.99 -9.82
N ARG A 145 -22.00 -16.28 -9.67
CA ARG A 145 -22.04 -17.27 -10.77
C ARG A 145 -23.42 -17.40 -11.42
N LYS A 146 -24.50 -17.23 -10.65
CA LYS A 146 -25.88 -17.39 -11.13
C LYS A 146 -26.33 -16.27 -12.07
N MET A 147 -25.58 -15.17 -12.13
CA MET A 147 -25.89 -14.03 -12.99
C MET A 147 -25.49 -14.28 -14.45
N GLY A 148 -24.60 -15.24 -14.73
CA GLY A 148 -24.17 -15.57 -16.09
C GLY A 148 -23.35 -14.49 -16.80
N ARG A 149 -22.92 -13.44 -16.10
CA ARG A 149 -22.18 -12.29 -16.66
C ARG A 149 -20.65 -12.46 -16.68
N PHE A 150 -20.14 -13.49 -15.99
CA PHE A 150 -18.70 -13.67 -15.75
C PHE A 150 -18.29 -15.12 -15.99
N ALA A 151 -17.10 -15.29 -16.57
CA ALA A 151 -16.42 -16.58 -16.62
C ALA A 151 -15.39 -16.67 -15.48
N PHE A 152 -15.11 -17.89 -15.02
CA PHE A 152 -14.20 -18.12 -13.90
C PHE A 152 -13.21 -19.21 -14.24
N GLU A 153 -11.94 -18.94 -13.99
CA GLU A 153 -10.87 -19.92 -14.08
C GLU A 153 -10.50 -20.37 -12.65
N ASP A 154 -10.50 -21.67 -12.40
CA ASP A 154 -10.19 -22.23 -11.08
C ASP A 154 -8.67 -22.29 -10.87
N LEU A 155 -8.18 -21.62 -9.83
CA LEU A 155 -6.76 -21.59 -9.47
C LEU A 155 -6.42 -22.63 -8.38
N GLY A 156 -7.39 -23.49 -8.02
CA GLY A 156 -7.21 -24.50 -6.99
C GLY A 156 -7.16 -23.92 -5.58
N GLU A 157 -6.68 -24.76 -4.66
CA GLU A 157 -6.56 -24.43 -3.24
C GLU A 157 -5.27 -23.65 -2.96
N GLN A 158 -5.41 -22.54 -2.24
CA GLN A 158 -4.35 -21.60 -1.94
C GLN A 158 -4.19 -21.48 -0.44
N SER A 159 -3.00 -21.76 0.07
CA SER A 159 -2.67 -21.55 1.47
C SER A 159 -2.44 -20.06 1.74
N VAL A 160 -3.03 -19.58 2.85
CA VAL A 160 -2.85 -18.22 3.34
C VAL A 160 -2.12 -18.30 4.68
N LYS A 161 -1.15 -17.41 4.89
CA LYS A 161 -0.45 -17.34 6.17
C LYS A 161 -1.46 -17.10 7.29
N ASN A 162 -1.36 -17.87 8.37
CA ASN A 162 -2.25 -17.81 9.54
C ASN A 162 -3.69 -18.27 9.30
N ILE A 163 -3.96 -19.06 8.25
CA ILE A 163 -5.28 -19.67 8.00
C ILE A 163 -5.11 -21.17 7.81
N ASP A 164 -5.71 -21.95 8.72
CA ASP A 164 -5.54 -23.41 8.76
C ASP A 164 -6.14 -24.12 7.55
N GLN A 165 -7.26 -23.61 7.02
CA GLN A 165 -7.94 -24.20 5.86
C GLN A 165 -7.53 -23.47 4.57
N PRO A 166 -7.10 -24.19 3.53
CA PRO A 166 -6.76 -23.56 2.26
C PRO A 166 -8.02 -23.02 1.58
N ILE A 167 -7.83 -21.95 0.83
CA ILE A 167 -8.93 -21.21 0.20
C ILE A 167 -8.88 -21.44 -1.29
N ARG A 168 -10.01 -21.84 -1.85
CA ARG A 168 -10.10 -22.02 -3.30
C ARG A 168 -10.27 -20.66 -3.98
N ALA A 169 -9.32 -20.31 -4.83
CA ALA A 169 -9.28 -19.05 -5.56
C ALA A 169 -9.75 -19.24 -7.01
N PHE A 170 -10.35 -18.19 -7.56
CA PHE A 170 -10.80 -18.15 -8.94
C PHE A 170 -10.36 -16.85 -9.58
N ARG A 171 -9.88 -16.91 -10.81
CA ARG A 171 -9.67 -15.70 -11.62
C ARG A 171 -10.97 -15.33 -12.32
N LEU A 172 -11.38 -14.08 -12.21
CA LEU A 172 -12.50 -13.55 -12.96
C LEU A 172 -12.06 -13.28 -14.40
N ARG A 173 -12.81 -13.78 -15.37
CA ARG A 173 -12.64 -13.48 -16.79
C ARG A 173 -13.91 -12.77 -17.28
N GLY A 174 -13.72 -11.73 -18.09
CA GLY A 174 -14.83 -11.13 -18.83
C GLY A 174 -15.48 -12.19 -19.73
N VAL A 175 -16.79 -12.12 -19.90
CA VAL A 175 -17.45 -12.90 -20.95
C VAL A 175 -17.17 -12.18 -22.26
N ASP A 176 -16.24 -12.71 -23.06
CA ASP A 176 -16.30 -12.47 -24.50
C ASP A 176 -17.68 -12.95 -24.98
N PRO A 177 -18.49 -12.11 -25.65
CA PRO A 177 -19.75 -12.56 -26.24
C PRO A 177 -19.56 -13.66 -27.31
N THR A 178 -18.31 -13.99 -27.65
CA THR A 178 -17.91 -15.05 -28.59
C THR A 178 -17.61 -16.40 -27.93
N THR A 179 -17.52 -16.48 -26.60
CA THR A 179 -17.19 -17.75 -25.92
C THR A 179 -18.34 -18.22 -25.04
N ALA A 180 -19.48 -18.46 -25.70
CA ALA A 180 -20.45 -19.42 -25.20
C ALA A 180 -19.80 -20.82 -25.20
N PRO A 181 -20.08 -21.69 -24.20
CA PRO A 181 -19.65 -23.08 -24.27
C PRO A 181 -20.25 -23.73 -25.53
N ALA A 182 -19.45 -24.51 -26.24
CA ALA A 182 -19.81 -25.14 -27.51
C ALA A 182 -21.24 -25.74 -27.47
N PRO A 183 -22.17 -25.26 -28.32
CA PRO A 183 -23.53 -25.78 -28.33
C PRO A 183 -23.60 -27.10 -29.11
N ILE A 184 -24.15 -28.11 -28.46
CA ILE A 184 -24.83 -29.21 -29.13
C ILE A 184 -26.01 -28.61 -29.93
N SER A 185 -25.89 -28.61 -31.25
CA SER A 185 -26.99 -28.33 -32.21
C SER A 185 -28.04 -29.46 -32.17
N PRO A 186 -29.30 -29.27 -32.64
CA PRO A 186 -29.83 -28.25 -33.59
C PRO A 186 -31.14 -27.59 -33.07
N ALA A 187 -31.93 -26.71 -33.73
CA ALA A 187 -32.06 -26.19 -35.08
C ALA A 187 -32.82 -24.83 -35.04
N THR A 188 -32.53 -23.95 -36.01
CA THR A 188 -33.41 -22.95 -36.67
C THR A 188 -34.31 -22.02 -35.83
N ALA A 189 -33.97 -20.73 -35.79
CA ALA A 189 -34.61 -19.65 -36.58
C ALA A 189 -34.28 -18.27 -35.97
N SER A 190 -34.08 -17.29 -36.85
CA SER A 190 -33.87 -15.85 -36.58
C SER A 190 -34.77 -15.09 -37.56
N PRO A 191 -34.89 -13.75 -37.53
CA PRO A 191 -34.71 -12.74 -36.47
C PRO A 191 -35.90 -11.73 -36.42
N ALA A 192 -35.86 -10.71 -35.54
CA ALA A 192 -36.23 -9.32 -35.89
C ALA A 192 -36.01 -8.29 -34.73
N SER A 193 -35.00 -7.42 -34.92
CA SER A 193 -34.96 -5.93 -34.81
C SER A 193 -35.55 -5.11 -33.65
N ALA A 194 -34.71 -4.19 -33.10
CA ALA A 194 -34.86 -2.71 -33.02
C ALA A 194 -34.01 -2.18 -31.83
N ASP A 195 -32.93 -1.41 -31.99
CA ASP A 195 -32.77 0.02 -32.34
C ASP A 195 -33.03 1.01 -31.16
N HIS A 196 -31.97 1.65 -30.64
CA HIS A 196 -31.80 3.11 -30.52
C HIS A 196 -30.70 3.57 -29.55
N SER A 197 -29.93 4.54 -30.06
CA SER A 197 -28.87 5.36 -29.44
C SER A 197 -29.46 6.47 -28.56
N SER A 198 -28.72 6.89 -27.52
CA SER A 198 -28.59 8.31 -27.11
C SER A 198 -27.48 8.52 -26.07
N SER A 199 -26.62 9.48 -26.37
CA SER A 199 -25.48 9.99 -25.58
C SER A 199 -25.88 11.18 -24.72
N ASP A 200 -25.38 11.27 -23.48
CA ASP A 200 -25.04 12.54 -22.85
C ASP A 200 -24.07 12.29 -21.67
N GLY A 201 -22.97 13.04 -21.60
CA GLY A 201 -21.91 12.90 -20.59
C GLY A 201 -21.89 14.09 -19.61
N PRO A 202 -21.54 13.91 -18.32
CA PRO A 202 -21.56 15.01 -17.36
C PRO A 202 -20.20 15.70 -17.22
N VAL A 203 -20.28 17.03 -17.03
CA VAL A 203 -19.19 17.98 -16.82
C VAL A 203 -18.88 18.12 -15.32
N LEU A 204 -17.60 18.15 -14.94
CA LEU A 204 -17.10 18.33 -13.56
C LEU A 204 -17.30 19.77 -13.06
N ARG A 205 -17.68 19.94 -11.78
CA ARG A 205 -17.94 21.23 -11.13
C ARG A 205 -16.91 21.52 -10.03
N GLN A 206 -16.41 22.75 -9.97
CA GLN A 206 -15.56 23.27 -8.87
C GLN A 206 -16.39 23.71 -7.65
N PRO A 207 -15.82 23.68 -6.43
CA PRO A 207 -16.52 24.05 -5.20
C PRO A 207 -16.89 25.53 -5.20
N ALA A 208 -18.05 25.86 -4.60
CA ALA A 208 -18.75 27.12 -4.86
C ALA A 208 -18.88 28.02 -3.62
N SER A 209 -18.34 27.64 -2.46
CA SER A 209 -18.48 28.46 -1.25
C SER A 209 -17.33 28.36 -0.23
N PRO A 210 -17.04 29.43 0.54
CA PRO A 210 -16.03 29.44 1.61
C PRO A 210 -16.34 28.49 2.78
N ALA A 211 -17.60 28.06 2.93
CA ALA A 211 -18.00 27.11 3.97
C ALA A 211 -17.58 25.67 3.62
N GLU A 212 -17.65 25.30 2.34
CA GLU A 212 -17.16 24.01 1.84
C GLU A 212 -15.64 23.93 1.97
N GLU A 213 -14.91 25.01 1.63
CA GLU A 213 -13.45 25.08 1.83
C GLU A 213 -13.05 24.92 3.31
N ALA A 214 -13.82 25.47 4.26
CA ALA A 214 -13.57 25.29 5.68
C ALA A 214 -13.84 23.84 6.17
N GLU A 215 -14.84 23.16 5.61
CA GLU A 215 -15.07 21.72 5.89
C GLU A 215 -13.95 20.84 5.32
N PHE A 216 -13.45 21.14 4.11
CA PHE A 216 -12.28 20.47 3.53
C PHE A 216 -11.00 20.73 4.33
N GLU A 217 -10.80 21.98 4.81
CA GLU A 217 -9.68 22.34 5.67
C GLU A 217 -9.73 21.59 7.00
N LEU A 218 -10.90 21.52 7.64
CA LEU A 218 -11.09 20.83 8.91
C LEU A 218 -10.88 19.32 8.79
N THR A 219 -11.34 18.73 7.68
CA THR A 219 -11.14 17.30 7.39
C THR A 219 -9.67 16.98 7.15
N PHE A 220 -8.95 17.85 6.42
CA PHE A 220 -7.50 17.73 6.23
C PHE A 220 -6.76 17.86 7.56
N TRP A 221 -7.08 18.90 8.35
CA TRP A 221 -6.46 19.14 9.65
C TRP A 221 -6.66 17.98 10.62
N GLU A 222 -7.87 17.43 10.72
CA GLU A 222 -8.18 16.26 11.54
C GLU A 222 -7.36 15.02 11.15
N SER A 223 -7.02 14.86 9.86
CA SER A 223 -6.21 13.73 9.39
C SER A 223 -4.74 13.82 9.78
N ILE A 224 -4.19 15.04 9.94
CA ILE A 224 -2.75 15.25 10.16
C ILE A 224 -2.40 15.71 11.59
N LYS A 225 -3.35 16.21 12.39
CA LYS A 225 -3.06 16.87 13.68
C LYS A 225 -2.27 15.99 14.66
N ASP A 226 -2.46 14.67 14.57
CA ASP A 226 -1.81 13.67 15.43
C ASP A 226 -0.62 12.97 14.73
N SER A 227 -0.29 13.37 13.50
CA SER A 227 0.85 12.84 12.75
C SER A 227 2.18 13.23 13.39
N GLY A 228 3.14 12.31 13.33
CA GLY A 228 4.53 12.54 13.73
C GLY A 228 5.42 13.04 12.58
N ASN A 229 4.86 13.29 11.40
CA ASN A 229 5.63 13.64 10.20
C ASN A 229 5.59 15.16 9.91
N PRO A 230 6.72 15.89 10.01
CA PRO A 230 6.76 17.32 9.74
C PRO A 230 6.39 17.69 8.29
N ALA A 231 6.54 16.77 7.32
CA ALA A 231 6.20 17.04 5.92
C ALA A 231 4.69 17.20 5.69
N GLU A 232 3.85 16.53 6.49
CA GLU A 232 2.39 16.59 6.36
C GLU A 232 1.85 17.95 6.83
N PHE A 233 2.45 18.53 7.87
CA PHE A 233 2.14 19.89 8.31
C PHE A 233 2.60 20.95 7.29
N ALA A 234 3.71 20.71 6.59
CA ALA A 234 4.16 21.60 5.50
C ALA A 234 3.18 21.59 4.32
N ALA A 235 2.68 20.41 3.92
CA ALA A 235 1.69 20.27 2.85
C ALA A 235 0.36 20.97 3.20
N TYR A 236 -0.05 20.92 4.48
CA TYR A 236 -1.20 21.68 4.96
C TYR A 236 -1.01 23.20 4.86
N LEU A 237 0.17 23.71 5.24
CA LEU A 237 0.48 25.14 5.15
C LEU A 237 0.58 25.65 3.72
N GLU A 238 1.04 24.83 2.77
CA GLU A 238 1.09 25.18 1.36
C GLU A 238 -0.32 25.25 0.74
N ARG A 239 -1.21 24.36 1.15
CA ARG A 239 -2.58 24.30 0.65
C ARG A 239 -3.51 25.29 1.34
N TYR A 240 -3.30 25.57 2.62
CA TYR A 240 -4.09 26.50 3.44
C TYR A 240 -3.19 27.52 4.14
N PRO A 241 -2.51 28.42 3.39
CA PRO A 241 -1.55 29.36 3.96
C PRO A 241 -2.18 30.41 4.88
N ALA A 242 -3.48 30.67 4.73
CA ALA A 242 -4.29 31.51 5.62
C ALA A 242 -5.37 30.70 6.36
N GLY A 243 -5.17 29.38 6.48
CA GLY A 243 -6.10 28.46 7.12
C GLY A 243 -6.26 28.70 8.63
N THR A 244 -7.40 28.28 9.16
CA THR A 244 -7.75 28.32 10.58
C THR A 244 -6.70 27.65 11.47
N PHE A 245 -6.04 26.59 10.99
CA PHE A 245 -5.05 25.84 11.77
C PHE A 245 -3.59 26.07 11.32
N ALA A 246 -3.33 27.01 10.41
CA ALA A 246 -1.98 27.29 9.90
C ALA A 246 -0.97 27.58 11.03
N ALA A 247 -1.36 28.39 12.03
CA ALA A 247 -0.47 28.68 13.16
C ALA A 247 -0.14 27.43 14.01
N LEU A 248 -1.09 26.50 14.14
CA LEU A 248 -0.92 25.27 14.92
C LEU A 248 -0.10 24.24 14.15
N ALA A 249 -0.31 24.14 12.83
CA ALA A 249 0.47 23.31 11.92
C ALA A 249 1.96 23.69 11.93
N GLU A 250 2.26 24.98 11.84
CA GLU A 250 3.63 25.48 11.85
C GLU A 250 4.33 25.20 13.18
N THR A 251 3.62 25.39 14.31
CA THR A 251 4.13 25.06 15.64
C THR A 251 4.44 23.57 15.78
N ARG A 252 3.55 22.70 15.27
CA ARG A 252 3.72 21.24 15.34
C ARG A 252 4.86 20.76 14.43
N ARG A 253 4.97 21.33 13.23
CA ARG A 253 6.07 21.08 12.27
C ARG A 253 7.42 21.40 12.89
N GLN A 254 7.54 22.57 13.52
CA GLN A 254 8.79 23.02 14.11
C GLN A 254 9.19 22.14 15.31
N ALA A 255 8.24 21.79 16.17
CA ALA A 255 8.50 20.89 17.30
C ALA A 255 9.00 19.51 16.84
N LEU A 256 8.43 18.93 15.79
CA LEU A 256 8.85 17.63 15.24
C LEU A 256 10.22 17.70 14.56
N LEU A 257 10.55 18.81 13.91
CA LEU A 257 11.88 19.02 13.33
C LEU A 257 12.95 19.20 14.43
N GLU A 258 12.63 19.89 15.51
CA GLU A 258 13.52 20.02 16.68
C GLU A 258 13.69 18.67 17.40
N GLU A 259 12.62 17.90 17.59
CA GLU A 259 12.63 16.57 18.20
C GLU A 259 13.41 15.55 17.36
N ALA A 260 13.38 15.67 16.02
CA ALA A 260 14.21 14.89 15.11
C ALA A 260 15.69 15.34 15.07
N ALA A 261 15.96 16.61 15.42
CA ALA A 261 17.32 17.15 15.48
C ALA A 261 18.07 16.76 16.77
N VAL A 262 17.37 16.46 17.87
CA VAL A 262 17.98 16.00 19.14
C VAL A 262 18.76 14.68 19.00
N PRO A 263 18.20 13.58 18.44
CA PRO A 263 18.95 12.35 18.23
C PRO A 263 20.01 12.48 17.13
N ALA A 264 19.84 13.38 16.16
CA ALA A 264 20.87 13.67 15.15
C ALA A 264 22.05 14.46 15.74
N ALA A 265 21.82 15.34 16.72
CA ALA A 265 22.86 16.04 17.46
C ALA A 265 23.58 15.11 18.47
N GLU A 266 22.87 14.19 19.12
CA GLU A 266 23.47 13.15 19.98
C GLU A 266 24.24 12.08 19.18
N ALA A 267 23.73 11.68 18.00
CA ALA A 267 24.43 10.79 17.08
C ALA A 267 25.64 11.49 16.42
N ALA A 268 25.52 12.76 16.03
CA ALA A 268 26.64 13.55 15.53
C ALA A 268 27.70 13.83 16.62
N ALA A 269 27.33 13.85 17.91
CA ALA A 269 28.27 13.90 19.02
C ALA A 269 28.98 12.54 19.27
N ALA A 270 28.34 11.41 18.94
CA ALA A 270 28.98 10.09 18.99
C ALA A 270 29.94 9.84 17.81
N ASP A 271 29.73 10.53 16.69
CA ASP A 271 30.58 10.48 15.48
C ASP A 271 31.64 11.62 15.45
N GLN A 272 31.78 12.37 16.55
CA GLN A 272 32.82 13.40 16.66
C GLN A 272 34.20 12.79 16.90
N GLU A 273 34.92 12.67 15.79
CA GLU A 273 36.38 12.65 15.62
C GLU A 273 37.14 11.47 16.22
N VAL A 274 37.15 10.34 15.49
CA VAL A 274 38.35 9.50 15.48
C VAL A 274 39.49 10.36 14.97
N SER A 275 40.42 10.75 15.86
CA SER A 275 41.56 11.60 15.50
C SER A 275 42.28 11.00 14.28
N ALA A 276 42.65 11.80 13.28
CA ALA A 276 43.42 11.34 12.13
C ALA A 276 44.71 10.58 12.54
N VAL A 277 45.24 10.88 13.72
CA VAL A 277 46.40 10.20 14.33
C VAL A 277 46.02 8.79 14.82
N GLU A 278 44.84 8.62 15.43
CA GLU A 278 44.34 7.32 15.87
C GLU A 278 44.01 6.42 14.66
N LEU A 279 43.38 6.99 13.63
CA LEU A 279 43.04 6.30 12.39
C LEU A 279 44.29 5.78 11.66
N ALA A 280 45.32 6.61 11.53
CA ALA A 280 46.60 6.20 10.92
C ALA A 280 47.31 5.11 11.72
N PHE A 281 47.24 5.18 13.05
CA PHE A 281 47.81 4.16 13.92
C PHE A 281 47.03 2.84 13.80
N TRP A 282 45.70 2.89 13.82
CA TRP A 282 44.85 1.73 13.65
C TRP A 282 45.05 1.04 12.30
N ASP A 283 45.19 1.81 11.21
CA ASP A 283 45.45 1.28 9.87
C ASP A 283 46.75 0.48 9.79
N THR A 284 47.72 0.79 10.66
CA THR A 284 49.00 0.05 10.78
C THR A 284 48.87 -1.22 11.62
N VAL A 285 47.92 -1.26 12.56
CA VAL A 285 47.77 -2.36 13.53
C VAL A 285 46.75 -3.41 13.08
N LYS A 286 45.67 -3.00 12.39
CA LYS A 286 44.48 -3.81 12.09
C LYS A 286 44.75 -5.13 11.36
N ASP A 287 45.85 -5.21 10.60
CA ASP A 287 46.24 -6.40 9.81
C ASP A 287 47.42 -7.17 10.43
N SER A 288 47.90 -6.76 11.61
CA SER A 288 49.00 -7.43 12.31
C SER A 288 48.58 -8.79 12.88
N ALA A 289 49.49 -9.76 12.84
CA ALA A 289 49.32 -11.07 13.50
C ALA A 289 49.97 -11.11 14.90
N ASN A 290 50.55 -10.01 15.37
CA ASN A 290 51.18 -9.93 16.70
C ASN A 290 50.18 -9.34 17.73
N PRO A 291 49.77 -10.11 18.76
CA PRO A 291 48.85 -9.63 19.80
C PRO A 291 49.37 -8.40 20.57
N GLU A 292 50.69 -8.25 20.72
CA GLU A 292 51.30 -7.12 21.44
C GLU A 292 51.00 -5.77 20.77
N MET A 293 50.78 -5.74 19.45
CA MET A 293 50.47 -4.51 18.70
C MET A 293 49.07 -3.98 19.01
N TYR A 294 48.10 -4.87 19.25
CA TYR A 294 46.75 -4.51 19.65
C TYR A 294 46.70 -4.09 21.12
N SER A 295 47.49 -4.73 21.99
CA SER A 295 47.68 -4.28 23.37
C SER A 295 48.29 -2.88 23.44
N ALA A 296 49.29 -2.58 22.61
CA ALA A 296 49.89 -1.24 22.52
C ALA A 296 48.90 -0.18 22.00
N TYR A 297 48.01 -0.55 21.08
CA TYR A 297 46.91 0.32 20.66
C TYR A 297 45.95 0.61 21.83
N LEU A 298 45.57 -0.41 22.62
CA LEU A 298 44.69 -0.27 23.78
C LEU A 298 45.29 0.54 24.93
N GLU A 299 46.61 0.47 25.14
CA GLU A 299 47.30 1.33 26.12
C GLU A 299 47.29 2.80 25.70
N ARG A 300 47.40 3.06 24.39
CA ARG A 300 47.47 4.41 23.83
C ARG A 300 46.09 5.04 23.64
N TYR A 301 45.09 4.22 23.31
CA TYR A 301 43.70 4.63 23.06
C TYR A 301 42.72 3.71 23.82
N PRO A 302 42.68 3.81 25.17
CA PRO A 302 41.87 2.92 26.00
C PRO A 302 40.36 3.08 25.80
N GLU A 303 39.91 4.27 25.41
CA GLU A 303 38.53 4.59 24.99
C GLU A 303 38.45 4.94 23.49
N GLY A 304 39.45 4.51 22.72
CA GLY A 304 39.52 4.76 21.28
C GLY A 304 38.39 4.10 20.49
N ALA A 305 38.09 4.64 19.31
CA ALA A 305 37.00 4.17 18.47
C ALA A 305 37.15 2.71 18.04
N PHE A 306 38.40 2.20 17.98
CA PHE A 306 38.69 0.80 17.63
C PHE A 306 39.07 -0.06 18.84
N ALA A 307 38.95 0.45 20.08
CA ALA A 307 39.34 -0.29 21.29
C ALA A 307 38.54 -1.59 21.47
N ALA A 308 37.27 -1.63 21.04
CA ALA A 308 36.48 -2.85 21.06
C ALA A 308 37.03 -3.93 20.12
N LEU A 309 37.43 -3.55 18.90
CA LEU A 309 38.01 -4.46 17.89
C LEU A 309 39.40 -4.97 18.31
N ALA A 310 40.22 -4.09 18.88
CA ALA A 310 41.55 -4.46 19.36
C ALA A 310 41.50 -5.50 20.48
N LYS A 311 40.54 -5.40 21.43
CA LYS A 311 40.36 -6.38 22.52
C LYS A 311 40.04 -7.77 21.99
N VAL A 312 39.10 -7.86 21.04
CA VAL A 312 38.71 -9.12 20.39
C VAL A 312 39.93 -9.76 19.70
N ARG A 313 40.77 -8.95 19.05
CA ARG A 313 41.93 -9.46 18.32
C ARG A 313 43.06 -9.95 19.22
N VAL A 314 43.27 -9.33 20.39
CA VAL A 314 44.18 -9.84 21.43
C VAL A 314 43.73 -11.18 21.97
N GLU A 315 42.43 -11.36 22.20
CA GLU A 315 41.85 -12.63 22.69
C GLU A 315 41.99 -13.76 21.65
N GLU A 316 41.77 -13.46 20.37
CA GLU A 316 41.93 -14.41 19.26
C GLU A 316 43.38 -14.87 19.08
N LEU A 317 44.35 -13.95 19.19
CA LEU A 317 45.76 -14.24 18.96
C LEU A 317 46.51 -14.71 20.23
N GLY A 318 45.92 -14.49 21.41
CA GLY A 318 46.49 -14.85 22.71
C GLY A 318 46.10 -16.25 23.22
N SER A 319 45.19 -16.95 22.55
CA SER A 319 44.86 -18.34 22.89
C SER A 319 45.93 -19.29 22.33
N PRO A 320 46.65 -20.08 23.17
CA PRO A 320 47.57 -21.09 22.65
C PRO A 320 46.77 -22.18 21.93
N PRO A 321 47.30 -22.77 20.84
CA PRO A 321 46.60 -23.85 20.14
C PRO A 321 46.48 -25.08 21.06
N PRO A 322 45.42 -25.89 20.89
CA PRO A 322 45.19 -27.11 21.68
C PRO A 322 46.28 -28.17 21.48
#